data_AF-A0A3D5QCG2-F1
#
_entry.id   AF-A0A3D5QCG2-F1
#
_cell.length_a   1.000
_cell.length_b   1.000
_cell.length_c   1.000
_cell.angle_alpha   90.00
_cell.angle_beta   90.00
_cell.angle_gamma   90.00
#
_symmetry.space_group_name_H-M   'P 1'
#
loop_
_entity.id
_entity.type
_entity.pdbx_description
1 polymer ?
#
loop_
_entity_poly.entity_id
_entity_poly.type
_entity_poly.pdbx_seq_one_letter_code
_entity_poly.pdbx_strand_id
1 'polypeptide(L)' 'DKVIGGIVLKGLSSDGILISTGRLTSEMILKCSRAEIPVVVSRTAPSKLGIDLAEKS' A
#
# COMPACT_ATOMS: atom_id res chain seq x y z
N ASP A 1 5.51 5.27 2.41
CA ASP A 1 6.41 5.58 3.54
C ASP A 1 5.81 6.55 4.54
N LYS A 2 5.67 7.85 4.27
CA LYS A 2 5.22 8.83 5.28
C LYS A 2 3.91 8.47 6.00
N VAL A 3 2.91 7.97 5.27
CA VAL A 3 1.64 7.51 5.86
C VAL A 3 1.85 6.33 6.81
N ILE A 4 2.57 5.29 6.36
CA ILE A 4 2.92 4.12 7.17
C ILE A 4 3.72 4.53 8.41
N GLY A 5 4.71 5.41 8.25
CA GLY A 5 5.46 5.97 9.38
C GLY A 5 4.57 6.71 10.37
N GLY A 6 3.59 7.47 9.87
CA GLY A 6 2.58 8.12 10.71
C GLY A 6 1.70 7.14 11.47
N ILE A 7 1.32 6.01 10.87
CA ILE A 7 0.58 4.92 11.52
C ILE A 7 1.41 4.34 12.67
N VAL A 8 2.66 3.96 12.39
CA VAL A 8 3.58 3.37 13.38
C VAL A 8 3.88 4.33 14.53
N LEU A 9 4.28 5.57 14.23
CA LEU A 9 4.70 6.54 15.25
C LEU A 9 3.56 6.99 16.16
N LYS A 10 2.31 6.91 15.68
CA LYS A 10 1.13 7.31 16.44
C LYS A 10 0.36 6.13 17.02
N GLY A 11 0.81 4.89 16.79
CA GLY A 11 0.10 3.67 17.21
C GLY A 11 -1.31 3.56 16.62
N LEU A 12 -1.50 4.00 15.37
CA LEU A 12 -2.79 3.92 14.68
C LEU A 12 -2.97 2.52 14.08
N SER A 13 -4.23 2.15 13.82
CA SER A 13 -4.55 0.94 13.06
C SER A 13 -4.19 1.10 11.59
N SER A 14 -3.68 0.03 10.97
CA SER A 14 -3.51 -0.10 9.52
C SER A 14 -4.79 -0.57 8.80
N ASP A 15 -5.83 -0.96 9.55
CA ASP A 15 -7.12 -1.37 9.02
C ASP A 15 -7.83 -0.18 8.35
N GLY A 16 -7.61 -0.03 7.05
CA GLY A 16 -8.10 1.09 6.26
C GLY A 16 -7.66 1.06 4.81
N ILE A 17 -7.90 2.19 4.13
CA ILE A 17 -7.62 2.35 2.70
C ILE A 17 -6.48 3.33 2.50
N LEU A 18 -5.39 2.89 1.87
CA LEU A 18 -4.33 3.80 1.40
C LEU A 18 -4.69 4.31 0.00
N ILE A 19 -4.85 5.63 -0.13
CA ILE A 19 -5.13 6.28 -1.41
C ILE A 19 -3.88 7.03 -1.89
N SER A 20 -3.49 6.82 -3.14
CA SER A 20 -2.37 7.50 -3.78
C SER A 20 -2.72 8.03 -5.17
N THR A 21 -2.06 9.10 -5.60
CA THR A 21 -2.18 9.64 -6.96
C THR A 21 -1.19 9.01 -7.95
N GLY A 22 -0.19 8.27 -7.47
CA GLY A 22 0.87 7.65 -8.29
C GLY A 22 0.63 6.16 -8.57
N ARG A 23 1.43 5.57 -9.47
CA ARG A 23 1.28 4.17 -9.90
C ARG A 23 1.50 3.18 -8.76
N LEU A 24 0.74 2.08 -8.79
CA LEU A 24 0.95 0.96 -7.87
C LEU A 24 2.05 0.04 -8.40
N THR A 25 3.30 0.39 -8.09
CA THR A 25 4.48 -0.43 -8.36
C THR A 25 4.59 -1.59 -7.37
N SER A 26 5.44 -2.57 -7.66
CA SER A 26 5.75 -3.67 -6.73
C SER A 26 6.26 -3.15 -5.38
N GLU A 27 7.12 -2.14 -5.36
CA GLU A 27 7.58 -1.52 -4.10
C GLU A 27 6.44 -0.85 -3.32
N MET A 28 5.49 -0.21 -4.02
CA MET A 28 4.33 0.37 -3.36
C MET A 28 3.48 -0.70 -2.68
N ILE A 29 3.15 -1.78 -3.41
CA ILE A 29 2.35 -2.88 -2.85
C ILE A 29 3.11 -3.58 -1.72
N LEU A 30 4.42 -3.82 -1.86
CA LEU A 30 5.24 -4.47 -0.82
C LEU A 30 5.24 -3.68 0.49
N LYS A 31 5.31 -2.35 0.41
CA LYS A 31 5.22 -1.47 1.58
C LYS A 31 3.85 -1.57 2.26
N CYS A 32 2.77 -1.61 1.47
CA CYS A 32 1.41 -1.68 2.00
C CYS A 32 1.11 -3.05 2.62
N SER A 33 1.50 -4.13 1.94
CA SER A 33 1.39 -5.51 2.43
C SER A 33 2.13 -5.69 3.76
N ARG A 34 3.38 -5.25 3.85
CA ARG A 34 4.16 -5.30 5.11
C ARG A 34 3.60 -4.43 6.23
N ALA A 35 2.88 -3.37 5.87
CA ALA A 35 2.21 -2.51 6.82
C ALA A 35 0.78 -2.99 7.15
N GLU A 36 0.39 -4.17 6.66
CA GLU A 36 -0.93 -4.79 6.86
C GLU A 36 -2.08 -3.85 6.47
N ILE A 37 -1.90 -3.07 5.39
CA ILE A 37 -2.96 -2.22 4.84
C ILE A 37 -3.80 -3.06 3.89
N PRO A 38 -5.09 -3.30 4.19
CA PRO A 38 -5.91 -4.26 3.45
C PRO A 38 -6.33 -3.77 2.06
N VAL A 39 -6.41 -2.45 1.84
CA VAL A 39 -6.88 -1.88 0.57
C VAL A 39 -5.98 -0.74 0.12
N VAL A 40 -5.54 -0.81 -1.14
CA VAL A 40 -4.74 0.24 -1.77
C VAL A 40 -5.42 0.71 -3.06
N VAL A 41 -5.65 2.02 -3.16
CA VAL A 41 -6.31 2.64 -4.31
C VAL A 41 -5.36 3.62 -4.98
N SER A 42 -5.34 3.60 -6.32
CA SER A 42 -4.64 4.60 -7.11
C SER A 42 -5.53 5.16 -8.22
N ARG A 43 -5.29 6.43 -8.55
CA ARG A 43 -5.85 7.07 -9.75
C ARG A 43 -5.18 6.58 -11.05
N THR A 44 -4.06 5.88 -10.98
CA THR A 44 -3.25 5.50 -12.15
C THR A 44 -3.01 3.99 -12.20
N ALA A 45 -2.53 3.49 -13.34
CA ALA A 45 -2.37 2.06 -13.59
C ALA A 45 -1.38 1.37 -12.63
N PRO A 46 -1.67 0.13 -12.19
CA PRO A 46 -0.71 -0.74 -11.51
C PRO A 46 0.33 -1.31 -12.50
N SER A 47 1.44 -1.81 -11.99
CA SER A 47 2.35 -2.67 -12.77
C SER A 47 1.98 -4.14 -12.63
N LYS A 48 2.33 -4.98 -13.62
CA LYS A 48 2.08 -6.44 -13.55
C LYS A 48 2.68 -7.07 -12.28
N LEU A 49 3.93 -6.74 -11.97
CA LEU A 49 4.58 -7.18 -10.73
C LEU A 49 3.86 -6.69 -9.45
N GLY A 50 3.25 -5.50 -9.49
CA GLY A 50 2.46 -4.99 -8.36
C GLY A 50 1.19 -5.82 -8.15
N ILE A 51 0.50 -6.18 -9.25
CA ILE A 51 -0.68 -7.06 -9.21
C ILE A 51 -0.30 -8.44 -8.69
N ASP A 52 0.75 -9.05 -9.25
CA ASP A 52 1.20 -10.39 -8.87
C ASP A 52 1.63 -10.48 -7.40
N LEU A 53 2.13 -9.37 -6.83
CA LEU A 53 2.46 -9.28 -5.41
C LEU A 53 1.19 -9.17 -4.56
N ALA A 54 0.23 -8.34 -4.98
CA ALA A 54 -1.04 -8.15 -4.28
C ALA A 54 -1.86 -9.44 -4.19
N GLU A 55 -1.85 -10.27 -5.23
CA GLU A 55 -2.54 -11.58 -5.25
C GLU A 55 -1.93 -12.62 -4.30
N LYS A 56 -0.68 -12.42 -3.86
CA LYS A 56 0.05 -13.33 -2.96
C LYS A 56 0.14 -12.82 -1.52
N SER A 57 -0.31 -11.59 -1.29
CA SER A 57 -0.18 -10.87 -0.01
C SER A 57 -1.37 -11.13 0.90
#